data_AF-A0A5J4RH33-F1
#
_entry.id   AF-A0A5J4RH33-F1
#
_cell.length_a   1.000
_cell.length_b   1.000
_cell.length_c   1.000
_cell.angle_alpha   90.00
_cell.angle_beta   90.00
_cell.angle_gamma   90.00
#
_symmetry.space_group_name_H-M   'P 1'
#
loop_
_entity.id
_entity.type
_entity.pdbx_description
1 polymer ?
#
loop_
_entity_poly.entity_id
_entity_poly.type
_entity_poly.pdbx_seq_one_letter_code
_entity_poly.pdbx_strand_id
1 'polypeptide(L)' 'MTLFEVLSDYTPDDDDSFLPVKKGQHVIKLANPFPGHYTCSDGQRNGQVPVVHLKLTDPLTQHPFFPDLFLSDEWQFVTE' A
#
# COMPACT_ATOMS: atom_id res chain seq x y z
N MET A 1 -5.86 8.72 -5.52
CA MET A 1 -4.84 7.78 -6.03
C MET A 1 -4.50 6.81 -4.91
N THR A 2 -4.42 5.51 -5.20
CA THR A 2 -4.25 4.47 -4.18
C THR A 2 -2.80 4.02 -4.16
N LEU A 3 -2.13 4.14 -3.00
CA LEU A 3 -0.75 3.74 -2.80
C LEU A 3 -0.67 2.33 -2.24
N PHE A 4 0.24 1.51 -2.75
CA PHE A 4 0.51 0.18 -2.24
C PHE A 4 1.98 0.04 -1.86
N GLU A 5 2.23 -0.62 -0.74
CA GLU A 5 3.54 -1.14 -0.35
C GLU A 5 3.67 -2.57 -0.86
N VAL A 6 4.82 -2.87 -1.46
CA VAL A 6 5.15 -4.20 -1.97
C VAL A 6 5.63 -5.08 -0.82
N LEU A 7 4.98 -6.21 -0.59
CA LEU A 7 5.25 -7.11 0.54
C LEU A 7 6.41 -8.08 0.30
N SER A 8 6.68 -8.39 -0.95
CA SER A 8 7.71 -9.34 -1.36
C SER A 8 8.20 -9.00 -2.76
N ASP A 9 9.45 -9.34 -3.05
CA ASP A 9 10.01 -9.15 -4.39
C ASP A 9 9.21 -9.95 -5.43
N TYR A 10 9.00 -9.34 -6.59
CA TYR A 10 8.33 -9.95 -7.72
C TYR A 10 9.10 -9.59 -8.99
N THR A 11 9.60 -10.61 -9.67
CA THR A 11 10.32 -10.49 -10.94
C THR A 11 9.61 -11.36 -11.97
N PRO A 12 9.03 -10.80 -13.03
CA PRO A 12 8.40 -11.57 -14.09
C PRO A 12 9.43 -12.26 -15.00
N ASP A 13 9.04 -13.40 -15.59
CA ASP A 13 9.83 -14.18 -16.57
C ASP A 13 9.84 -13.53 -17.98
N ASP A 14 10.40 -12.32 -18.08
CA ASP A 14 10.63 -11.60 -19.35
C ASP A 14 9.36 -11.14 -20.10
N ASP A 15 8.29 -10.82 -19.37
CA ASP A 15 7.05 -10.25 -19.94
C ASP A 15 6.94 -8.76 -19.64
N ASP A 16 7.02 -7.92 -20.70
CA ASP A 16 6.93 -6.45 -20.64
C ASP A 16 5.59 -5.94 -20.08
N SER A 17 4.57 -6.79 -19.99
CA SER A 17 3.27 -6.43 -19.41
C SER A 17 3.35 -6.31 -17.89
N PHE A 18 4.33 -6.93 -17.25
CA PHE A 18 4.48 -6.99 -15.80
C PHE A 18 5.52 -6.00 -15.29
N LEU A 19 5.25 -5.41 -14.12
CA LEU A 19 6.17 -4.49 -13.48
C LEU A 19 7.00 -5.26 -12.43
N PRO A 20 8.33 -5.39 -12.60
CA PRO A 20 9.18 -5.91 -11.55
C PRO A 20 9.16 -4.96 -10.35
N VAL A 21 8.93 -5.51 -9.16
CA VAL A 21 8.85 -4.74 -7.91
C VAL A 21 9.67 -5.38 -6.81
N LYS A 22 10.17 -4.56 -5.89
CA LYS A 22 10.94 -5.03 -4.72
C LYS A 22 10.17 -4.83 -3.42
N LYS A 23 10.41 -5.70 -2.45
CA LYS A 23 9.84 -5.58 -1.10
C LYS A 23 10.14 -4.19 -0.51
N GLY A 24 9.12 -3.55 0.06
CA GLY A 24 9.17 -2.21 0.64
C GLY A 24 9.06 -1.07 -0.38
N GLN A 25 9.00 -1.38 -1.68
CA GLN A 25 8.74 -0.38 -2.71
C GLN A 25 7.29 0.10 -2.64
N HIS A 26 7.07 1.39 -2.95
CA HIS A 26 5.74 1.96 -3.04
C HIS A 26 5.35 2.12 -4.50
N VAL A 27 4.15 1.65 -4.86
CA VAL A 27 3.61 1.74 -6.21
C VAL A 27 2.22 2.34 -6.20
N ILE A 28 1.89 3.12 -7.22
CA ILE A 28 0.58 3.76 -7.35
C ILE A 28 -0.28 2.90 -8.26
N LYS A 29 -1.47 2.54 -7.78
CA LYS A 29 -2.45 1.83 -8.61
C LYS A 29 -3.08 2.77 -9.62
N LEU A 30 -3.03 2.38 -10.89
CA LEU A 30 -3.64 3.10 -12.02
C LEU A 30 -4.96 2.45 -12.45
N ALA A 31 -5.02 1.12 -12.56
CA ALA A 31 -6.19 0.41 -13.08
C ALA A 31 -6.32 -1.03 -12.53
N ASN A 32 -7.50 -1.61 -12.75
CA ASN A 32 -7.84 -3.01 -12.49
C ASN A 32 -8.05 -3.73 -13.84
N PRO A 33 -7.01 -4.29 -14.46
CA PRO A 33 -7.15 -4.91 -15.77
C PRO A 33 -7.96 -6.21 -15.70
N PHE A 34 -7.76 -7.03 -14.66
CA PHE A 34 -8.48 -8.28 -14.42
C PHE A 34 -8.33 -8.74 -12.96
N PRO A 35 -9.14 -9.71 -12.48
CA PRO A 35 -9.05 -10.18 -11.10
C PRO A 35 -7.65 -10.70 -10.74
N GLY A 36 -7.16 -10.34 -9.56
CA GLY A 36 -5.87 -10.79 -9.04
C GLY A 36 -4.66 -9.97 -9.49
N HIS A 37 -4.83 -8.98 -10.38
CA HIS A 37 -3.74 -8.08 -10.81
C HIS A 37 -4.17 -6.62 -10.78
N TYR A 38 -3.23 -5.73 -10.46
CA TYR A 38 -3.38 -4.29 -10.60
C TYR A 38 -2.36 -3.76 -11.60
N THR A 39 -2.78 -2.81 -12.43
CA THR A 39 -1.83 -1.99 -13.19
C THR A 39 -1.30 -0.93 -12.25
N CYS A 40 -0.01 -0.98 -11.98
CA CYS A 40 0.70 -0.13 -11.05
C CYS A 40 1.78 0.69 -11.79
N SER A 41 2.15 1.82 -11.19
CA SER A 41 3.29 2.65 -11.61
C SER A 41 4.29 2.78 -10.49
N ASP A 42 5.58 2.63 -10.81
CA ASP A 42 6.71 2.94 -9.92
C ASP A 42 7.22 4.39 -10.10
N GLY A 43 6.56 5.19 -10.95
CA GLY A 43 6.96 6.55 -11.31
C GLY A 43 7.89 6.64 -12.53
N GLN A 44 8.45 5.53 -13.00
CA GLN A 44 9.24 5.47 -14.25
C GLN A 44 8.56 4.60 -15.31
N ARG A 45 7.95 3.50 -14.90
CA ARG A 45 7.31 2.50 -15.75
C ARG A 45 5.96 2.11 -15.16
N ASN A 46 5.12 1.59 -16.05
CA ASN A 46 3.80 1.07 -15.70
C ASN A 46 3.74 -0.39 -16.11
N GLY A 47 3.10 -1.21 -15.29
CA GLY A 47 2.90 -2.61 -15.60
C GLY A 47 2.01 -3.30 -14.58
N GLN A 48 1.77 -4.58 -14.80
CA GLN A 48 0.88 -5.37 -13.97
C GLN A 48 1.64 -5.96 -12.79
N VAL A 49 1.03 -5.91 -11.61
CA VAL A 49 1.56 -6.50 -10.37
C VAL A 49 0.46 -7.36 -9.74
N PRO A 50 0.76 -8.62 -9.35
CA PRO A 50 -0.18 -9.46 -8.63
C PRO A 50 -0.56 -8.85 -7.28
N VAL A 51 -1.86 -8.87 -6.96
CA VAL A 51 -2.39 -8.24 -5.73
C VAL A 51 -1.85 -8.91 -4.46
N VAL A 52 -1.46 -10.19 -4.55
CA VAL A 52 -0.88 -10.94 -3.42
C VAL A 52 0.44 -10.34 -2.91
N HIS A 53 1.15 -9.58 -3.73
CA HIS A 53 2.39 -8.91 -3.37
C HIS A 53 2.17 -7.47 -2.89
N LEU A 54 0.93 -7.01 -2.81
CA LEU A 54 0.59 -5.61 -2.54
C LEU A 54 -0.20 -5.47 -1.25
N LYS A 55 0.19 -4.52 -0.42
CA LYS A 55 -0.55 -4.08 0.76
C LYS A 55 -0.96 -2.64 0.57
N LEU A 56 -2.24 -2.35 0.78
CA LEU A 56 -2.74 -0.97 0.73
C LEU A 56 -2.01 -0.15 1.78
N THR A 57 -1.31 0.90 1.35
CA THR A 57 -0.73 1.91 2.23
C THR A 57 -1.81 2.94 2.46
N ASP A 58 -2.59 2.77 3.52
CA ASP A 58 -3.60 3.76 3.88
C ASP A 58 -2.88 5.00 4.43
N PRO A 59 -3.07 6.20 3.87
CA PRO A 59 -2.44 7.42 4.36
C PRO A 59 -2.84 7.73 5.81
N LEU A 60 -3.92 7.14 6.34
CA LEU A 60 -4.34 7.30 7.73
C LEU A 60 -3.69 6.30 8.71
N THR A 61 -2.99 5.28 8.21
CA THR A 61 -2.33 4.25 9.04
C THR A 61 -0.83 4.46 9.24
N GLN A 62 -0.27 5.55 8.72
CA GLN A 62 1.13 5.93 9.00
C GLN A 62 1.38 6.49 10.40
N HIS A 63 0.36 6.58 11.27
CA HIS A 63 0.65 6.71 12.69
C HIS A 63 1.27 5.40 13.18
N PRO A 64 2.53 5.38 13.66
CA PRO A 64 2.96 4.28 14.50
C PRO A 64 1.96 4.19 15.64
N PHE A 65 1.20 3.10 15.69
CA PHE A 65 0.42 2.76 16.86
C PHE A 65 1.44 2.52 17.97
N PHE A 66 1.72 3.55 18.77
CA PHE A 66 2.38 3.39 20.05
C PHE A 66 1.30 2.94 21.03
N PRO A 67 1.24 1.66 21.45
CA PRO A 67 0.21 1.22 22.38
C PRO A 67 0.43 1.72 23.83
N ASP A 68 1.32 2.68 24.09
CA ASP A 68 1.81 2.89 25.46
C ASP A 68 2.12 4.34 25.87
N LEU A 69 1.35 5.34 25.41
CA LEU A 69 1.54 6.70 25.94
C LEU A 69 0.33 7.63 25.84
N PHE A 70 -0.85 7.17 26.27
CA PHE A 70 -1.90 8.08 26.76
C PHE A 70 -2.62 7.44 27.94
N LEU A 71 -1.84 7.21 29.00
CA LEU A 71 -2.39 7.17 30.36
C LEU A 71 -2.38 8.61 30.88
N SER A 72 -3.57 9.08 31.24
CA SER A 72 -3.88 10.30 31.99
C SER A 72 -3.93 11.59 31.16
N ASP A 73 -5.13 12.04 30.83
CA ASP A 73 -5.71 13.16 31.59
C ASP A 73 -7.23 13.21 31.39
N GLU A 74 -7.93 13.26 32.51
CA GLU A 74 -9.37 13.36 32.67
C GLU A 74 -9.92 14.61 31.97
N TRP A 75 -10.92 14.54 31.09
CA TRP A 75 -11.89 15.64 30.98
C TRP A 75 -13.31 15.12 30.78
N GLN A 76 -14.16 15.61 31.68
CA GLN A 76 -15.45 15.11 32.08
C GLN A 76 -16.56 15.45 31.07
N PHE A 77 -17.61 14.64 31.11
CA PHE A 77 -18.90 14.89 30.48
C PHE A 77 -19.49 16.25 30.89
N VAL A 78 -20.01 17.01 29.92
CA VAL A 78 -21.17 17.89 30.14
C VAL A 78 -22.13 17.69 28.97
N THR A 79 -23.29 17.13 29.28
CA THR A 79 -24.51 17.16 28.46
C THR A 79 -25.28 18.44 28.80
N GLU A 80 -25.75 19.17 27.79
CA GLU A 80 -26.86 20.13 27.93
C GLU A 80 -28.19 19.46 27.57
#